data_AF-A0A2M6YEN1-F1
#
_entry.id   AF-A0A2M6YEN1-F1
#
_cell.length_a   1.000
_cell.length_b   1.000
_cell.length_c   1.000
_cell.angle_alpha   90.00
_cell.angle_beta   90.00
_cell.angle_gamma   90.00
#
_symmetry.space_group_name_H-M   'P 1'
#
loop_
_entity.id
_entity.type
_entity.pdbx_description
1 polymer ?
#
loop_
_entity_poly.entity_id
_entity_poly.type
_entity_poly.pdbx_seq_one_letter_code
_entity_poly.pdbx_strand_id
1 'polypeptide(L)'
;VIWFVSHDGNGNPTCADGHCFIGRTFKVCWGKAGTSGSSATTPAIEVSFFYKNPAVKIARATLDSNSSRRGSNSFSAPDAGTCSFSTGETFAFGKTLDLSGGGLGIPASVYNNQDGLQYAAIRFLYNEGLTQPFGVNVDFAGNSLLPSQGVKINSQGTSGEANRRVEVIQGYAQLPDVFDSVIFSPEGVSQ
;
A
#
# COMPACT_ATOMS: atom_id res chain seq x y z
N VAL A 1 2.12 2.76 4.07
CA VAL A 1 2.34 1.30 4.01
C VAL A 1 1.13 0.58 4.59
N ILE A 2 0.91 -0.65 4.16
CA ILE A 2 -0.11 -1.56 4.64
C ILE A 2 0.57 -2.88 5.03
N TRP A 3 0.44 -3.30 6.28
CA TRP A 3 1.03 -4.53 6.80
C TRP A 3 0.14 -5.73 6.51
N PHE A 4 0.77 -6.81 6.06
CA PHE A 4 0.14 -8.13 5.91
C PHE A 4 0.45 -9.04 7.10
N VAL A 5 1.48 -8.72 7.88
CA VAL A 5 1.81 -9.44 9.12
C VAL A 5 1.32 -8.69 10.35
N SER A 6 0.92 -9.44 11.38
CA SER A 6 0.59 -8.90 12.69
C SER A 6 1.86 -8.44 13.40
N HIS A 7 1.71 -7.77 14.54
CA HIS A 7 2.82 -7.34 15.37
C HIS A 7 2.56 -7.70 16.83
N ASP A 8 3.61 -8.12 17.54
CA ASP A 8 3.54 -8.44 18.97
C ASP A 8 3.42 -7.17 19.84
N GLY A 9 3.31 -7.34 21.16
CA GLY A 9 3.22 -6.22 22.11
C GLY A 9 4.43 -5.28 22.13
N ASN A 10 5.55 -5.67 21.51
CA ASN A 10 6.75 -4.84 21.33
C ASN A 10 6.82 -4.19 19.94
N GLY A 11 5.83 -4.44 19.07
CA GLY A 11 5.82 -3.94 17.70
C GLY A 11 6.72 -4.73 16.74
N ASN A 12 7.10 -5.97 17.07
CA ASN A 12 7.83 -6.83 16.12
C ASN A 12 6.85 -7.62 15.24
N PRO A 13 7.13 -7.77 13.92
CA PRO A 13 6.33 -8.61 13.05
C PRO A 13 6.19 -10.05 13.58
N THR A 14 4.97 -10.56 13.65
CA THR A 14 4.66 -11.92 14.08
C THR A 14 3.44 -12.46 13.35
N CYS A 15 3.44 -13.78 13.14
CA CYS A 15 2.25 -14.52 12.69
C CYS A 15 1.90 -15.66 13.64
N ALA A 16 2.54 -15.73 14.81
CA ALA A 16 2.27 -16.74 15.82
C ALA A 16 0.88 -16.58 16.47
N ASP A 17 0.28 -15.39 16.37
CA ASP A 17 -1.07 -15.08 16.82
C ASP A 17 -2.16 -15.51 15.83
N GLY A 18 -1.79 -15.99 14.64
CA GLY A 18 -2.72 -16.41 13.60
C GLY A 18 -3.43 -15.26 12.88
N HIS A 19 -3.03 -14.00 13.12
CA HIS A 19 -3.70 -12.81 12.59
C HIS A 19 -2.99 -12.19 11.38
N CYS A 20 -2.27 -12.98 10.59
CA CYS A 20 -1.64 -12.50 9.36
C CYS A 20 -2.51 -12.72 8.13
N PHE A 21 -2.38 -11.79 7.18
CA PHE A 21 -3.06 -11.81 5.91
C PHE A 21 -2.51 -12.91 5.00
N ILE A 22 -3.37 -13.84 4.67
CA ILE A 22 -3.31 -14.67 3.46
C ILE A 22 -4.34 -14.17 2.44
N GLY A 23 -4.00 -14.23 1.17
CA GLY A 23 -4.89 -13.80 0.10
C GLY A 23 -4.13 -13.37 -1.15
N ARG A 24 -4.76 -13.60 -2.32
CA ARG A 24 -4.14 -13.31 -3.63
C ARG A 24 -4.65 -12.03 -4.27
N THR A 25 -5.76 -11.47 -3.80
CA THR A 25 -6.41 -10.33 -4.45
C THR A 25 -6.26 -9.08 -3.59
N PHE A 26 -5.81 -7.98 -4.19
CA PHE A 26 -5.62 -6.73 -3.48
C PHE A 26 -6.17 -5.57 -4.30
N LYS A 27 -7.14 -4.84 -3.77
CA LYS A 27 -7.66 -3.65 -4.43
C LYS A 27 -7.06 -2.41 -3.80
N VAL A 28 -6.42 -1.58 -4.63
CA VAL A 28 -5.95 -0.25 -4.27
C VAL A 28 -6.85 0.79 -4.90
N CYS A 29 -7.18 1.83 -4.14
CA CYS A 29 -7.99 2.95 -4.59
C CYS A 29 -7.25 4.25 -4.25
N TRP A 30 -7.29 5.22 -5.16
CA TRP A 30 -6.51 6.44 -4.99
C TRP A 30 -7.13 7.64 -5.70
N GLY A 31 -6.67 8.82 -5.28
CA GLY A 31 -7.11 10.09 -5.81
C GLY A 31 -8.42 10.55 -5.18
N LYS A 32 -8.50 11.86 -4.88
CA LYS A 32 -9.72 12.48 -4.36
C LYS A 32 -10.89 12.23 -5.32
N ALA A 33 -12.08 11.96 -4.79
CA ALA A 33 -13.28 11.82 -5.61
C ALA A 33 -13.44 13.02 -6.58
N GLY A 34 -13.80 12.73 -7.83
CA GLY A 34 -13.93 13.75 -8.89
C GLY A 34 -12.61 14.19 -9.54
N THR A 35 -11.46 13.65 -9.14
CA THR A 35 -10.17 13.93 -9.82
C THR A 35 -10.27 13.52 -11.30
N SER A 36 -9.95 14.43 -12.21
CA SER A 36 -9.90 14.15 -13.64
C SER A 36 -8.81 13.12 -13.96
N GLY A 37 -9.09 12.21 -14.91
CA GLY A 37 -8.14 11.26 -15.46
C GLY A 37 -7.28 11.80 -16.61
N SER A 38 -7.23 13.12 -16.83
CA SER A 38 -6.48 13.72 -17.95
C SER A 38 -5.64 14.94 -17.58
N SER A 39 -5.59 15.33 -16.30
CA SER A 39 -4.77 16.45 -15.83
C SER A 39 -3.29 16.05 -15.75
N ALA A 40 -2.40 17.01 -15.97
CA ALA A 40 -0.97 16.83 -15.70
C ALA A 40 -0.72 16.40 -14.24
N THR A 41 -1.54 16.88 -13.30
CA THR A 41 -1.50 16.58 -11.86
C THR A 41 -2.35 15.38 -11.44
N THR A 42 -2.94 14.65 -12.39
CA THR A 42 -3.64 13.40 -12.09
C THR A 42 -2.65 12.41 -11.47
N PRO A 43 -2.91 11.86 -10.28
CA PRO A 43 -1.95 10.97 -9.62
C PRO A 43 -1.86 9.62 -10.33
N ALA A 44 -0.61 9.18 -10.52
CA ALA A 44 -0.28 7.77 -10.72
C ALA A 44 0.25 7.19 -9.40
N ILE A 45 0.28 5.86 -9.28
CA ILE A 45 0.83 5.18 -8.11
C ILE A 45 1.72 4.02 -8.51
N GLU A 46 2.72 3.75 -7.68
CA GLU A 46 3.38 2.45 -7.61
C GLU A 46 2.91 1.74 -6.34
N VAL A 47 2.55 0.46 -6.46
CA VAL A 47 2.31 -0.44 -5.33
C VAL A 47 3.39 -1.51 -5.31
N SER A 48 4.15 -1.55 -4.23
CA SER A 48 5.28 -2.43 -4.02
C SER A 48 4.95 -3.45 -2.93
N PHE A 49 4.80 -4.73 -3.29
CA PHE A 49 4.50 -5.84 -2.39
C PHE A 49 5.78 -6.56 -1.97
N PHE A 50 6.08 -6.54 -0.68
CA PHE A 50 7.22 -7.23 -0.10
C PHE A 50 6.79 -8.59 0.45
N TYR A 51 7.55 -9.64 0.12
CA TYR A 51 7.21 -11.00 0.50
C TYR A 51 8.45 -11.88 0.72
N LYS A 52 8.34 -12.93 1.54
CA LYS A 52 9.42 -13.88 1.86
C LYS A 52 9.36 -15.11 0.95
N ASN A 53 10.46 -15.42 0.26
CA ASN A 53 10.61 -16.65 -0.51
C ASN A 53 12.08 -16.96 -0.92
N PRO A 54 12.89 -17.66 -0.10
CA PRO A 54 13.03 -17.60 1.36
C PRO A 54 13.71 -16.31 1.85
N ALA A 55 14.34 -15.54 0.94
CA ALA A 55 14.75 -14.15 1.17
C ALA A 55 13.59 -13.18 0.85
N VAL A 56 13.71 -11.92 1.29
CA VAL A 56 12.72 -10.88 0.94
C VAL A 56 12.82 -10.53 -0.53
N LYS A 57 11.67 -10.53 -1.21
CA LYS A 57 11.49 -10.16 -2.61
C LYS A 57 10.42 -9.08 -2.73
N ILE A 58 10.39 -8.43 -3.88
CA ILE A 58 9.44 -7.38 -4.21
C ILE A 58 8.72 -7.69 -5.53
N ALA A 59 7.41 -7.50 -5.55
CA ALA A 59 6.61 -7.44 -6.76
C ALA A 59 5.97 -6.06 -6.87
N ARG A 60 6.01 -5.44 -8.05
CA ARG A 60 5.56 -4.05 -8.24
C ARG A 60 4.45 -3.96 -9.29
N ALA A 61 3.49 -3.10 -9.02
CA ALA A 61 2.48 -2.66 -9.97
C ALA A 61 2.56 -1.14 -10.12
N THR A 62 2.67 -0.65 -11.36
CA THR A 62 2.61 0.77 -11.68
C THR A 62 1.31 1.09 -12.41
N LEU A 63 0.59 2.09 -11.90
CA LEU A 63 -0.77 2.41 -12.29
C LEU A 63 -0.88 3.89 -12.59
N ASP A 64 -1.24 4.24 -13.83
CA ASP A 64 -1.43 5.64 -14.22
C ASP A 64 -2.87 5.89 -14.68
N SER A 65 -3.58 6.73 -13.93
CA SER A 65 -4.93 7.15 -14.28
C SER A 65 -4.97 8.04 -15.53
N ASN A 66 -3.87 8.75 -15.84
CA ASN A 66 -3.78 9.62 -17.00
C ASN A 66 -3.51 8.84 -18.29
N SER A 67 -4.52 8.75 -19.15
CA SER A 67 -4.43 8.03 -20.42
C SER A 67 -3.44 8.62 -21.40
N SER A 68 -3.19 9.93 -21.37
CA SER A 68 -2.22 10.58 -22.29
C SER A 68 -0.78 10.25 -21.92
N ARG A 69 -0.49 9.95 -20.64
CA ARG A 69 0.84 9.56 -20.16
C ARG A 69 1.14 8.07 -20.30
N ARG A 70 0.11 7.21 -20.26
CA ARG A 70 0.29 5.76 -20.35
C ARG A 70 1.02 5.29 -21.61
N GLY A 71 0.85 6.01 -22.72
CA GLY A 71 1.55 5.70 -23.97
C GLY A 71 3.07 5.88 -23.90
N SER A 72 3.58 6.67 -22.96
CA SER A 72 5.02 6.96 -22.81
C SER A 72 5.65 6.33 -21.57
N ASN A 73 4.88 6.02 -20.52
CA ASN A 73 5.41 5.39 -19.30
C ASN A 73 5.11 3.89 -19.16
N SER A 74 4.28 3.32 -20.05
CA SER A 74 3.90 1.89 -20.04
C SER A 74 3.20 1.43 -18.76
N PHE A 75 2.62 2.34 -17.97
CA PHE A 75 1.91 1.97 -16.74
C PHE A 75 0.53 1.40 -17.07
N SER A 76 0.03 0.54 -16.18
CA SER A 76 -1.30 -0.06 -16.36
C SER A 76 -2.41 0.95 -16.09
N ALA A 77 -3.53 0.78 -16.80
CA ALA A 77 -4.73 1.58 -16.58
C ALA A 77 -5.46 1.15 -15.29
N PRO A 78 -6.13 2.08 -14.58
CA PRO A 78 -7.08 1.72 -13.52
C PRO A 78 -8.23 0.87 -14.08
N ASP A 79 -8.95 0.20 -13.17
CA ASP A 79 -10.24 -0.42 -13.49
C ASP A 79 -11.26 0.66 -13.87
N ALA A 80 -12.26 0.29 -14.66
CA ALA A 80 -13.28 1.22 -15.10
C ALA A 80 -14.15 1.71 -13.92
N GLY A 81 -14.47 3.01 -13.93
CA GLY A 81 -15.35 3.65 -12.95
C GLY A 81 -14.63 4.19 -11.72
N THR A 82 -15.42 4.68 -10.76
CA THR A 82 -14.92 5.15 -9.46
C THR A 82 -14.68 3.96 -8.53
N CYS A 83 -13.73 4.10 -7.60
CA CYS A 83 -13.60 3.12 -6.52
C CYS A 83 -14.37 3.59 -5.28
N SER A 84 -15.30 2.77 -4.83
CA SER A 84 -16.07 3.02 -3.60
C SER A 84 -15.94 1.86 -2.63
N PHE A 85 -15.95 2.16 -1.34
CA PHE A 85 -16.06 1.17 -0.26
C PHE A 85 -17.48 1.17 0.33
N SER A 86 -17.87 0.07 0.95
CA SER A 86 -19.18 -0.08 1.61
C SER A 86 -19.38 0.89 2.79
N THR A 87 -18.28 1.41 3.34
CA THR A 87 -18.21 2.42 4.40
C THR A 87 -18.50 3.85 3.90
N GLY A 88 -18.62 4.06 2.58
CA GLY A 88 -19.02 5.32 1.97
C GLY A 88 -17.87 6.16 1.40
N GLU A 89 -16.62 5.81 1.67
CA GLU A 89 -15.46 6.46 1.04
C GLU A 89 -15.43 6.20 -0.46
N THR A 90 -15.13 7.25 -1.22
CA THR A 90 -15.04 7.20 -2.67
C THR A 90 -13.72 7.81 -3.15
N PHE A 91 -13.15 7.18 -4.16
CA PHE A 91 -11.90 7.53 -4.81
C PHE A 91 -12.13 7.63 -6.31
N ALA A 92 -11.39 8.51 -6.97
CA ALA A 92 -11.53 8.69 -8.42
C ALA A 92 -11.09 7.43 -9.19
N PHE A 93 -10.10 6.70 -8.67
CA PHE A 93 -9.48 5.58 -9.38
C PHE A 93 -9.33 4.37 -8.47
N GLY A 94 -9.30 3.18 -9.08
CA GLY A 94 -8.94 1.97 -8.38
C GLY A 94 -8.42 0.89 -9.31
N LYS A 95 -7.70 -0.08 -8.74
CA LYS A 95 -7.21 -1.25 -9.45
C LYS A 95 -7.28 -2.47 -8.54
N THR A 96 -7.87 -3.54 -9.06
CA THR A 96 -7.81 -4.87 -8.47
C THR A 96 -6.59 -5.60 -9.02
N LEU A 97 -5.65 -5.91 -8.14
CA LEU A 97 -4.39 -6.59 -8.46
C LEU A 97 -4.51 -8.07 -8.08
N ASP A 98 -4.12 -8.94 -9.01
CA ASP A 98 -3.88 -10.35 -8.72
C ASP A 98 -2.40 -10.54 -8.39
N LEU A 99 -2.12 -10.98 -7.16
CA LEU A 99 -0.78 -11.26 -6.69
C LEU A 99 -0.22 -12.55 -7.29
N SER A 100 -1.08 -13.43 -7.83
CA SER A 100 -0.69 -14.77 -8.28
C SER A 100 0.26 -14.78 -9.49
N GLY A 101 0.68 -15.98 -9.90
CA GLY A 101 1.46 -16.22 -11.12
C GLY A 101 0.84 -15.66 -12.41
N GLY A 102 -0.49 -15.50 -12.46
CA GLY A 102 -1.19 -14.88 -13.59
C GLY A 102 -1.19 -13.35 -13.57
N GLY A 103 -0.74 -12.73 -12.48
CA GLY A 103 -0.64 -11.29 -12.31
C GLY A 103 0.78 -10.87 -11.95
N LEU A 104 1.02 -10.57 -10.67
CA LEU A 104 2.31 -10.06 -10.20
C LEU A 104 3.39 -11.12 -9.95
N GLY A 105 3.10 -12.40 -10.20
CA GLY A 105 4.10 -13.46 -10.16
C GLY A 105 4.45 -13.97 -8.76
N ILE A 106 3.67 -13.61 -7.72
CA ILE A 106 3.92 -14.09 -6.36
C ILE A 106 3.48 -15.57 -6.28
N PRO A 107 4.35 -16.49 -5.82
CA PRO A 107 4.02 -17.91 -5.74
C PRO A 107 2.90 -18.21 -4.73
N ALA A 108 2.13 -19.27 -5.00
CA ALA A 108 1.05 -19.72 -4.12
C ALA A 108 1.51 -20.09 -2.70
N SER A 109 2.74 -20.59 -2.57
CA SER A 109 3.36 -20.86 -1.27
C SER A 109 3.58 -19.62 -0.40
N VAL A 110 3.50 -18.43 -0.99
CA VAL A 110 3.65 -17.14 -0.30
C VAL A 110 2.27 -16.59 0.06
N TYR A 111 1.39 -16.35 -0.91
CA TYR A 111 0.12 -15.68 -0.64
C TYR A 111 -0.91 -16.55 0.10
N ASN A 112 -0.70 -17.87 0.18
CA ASN A 112 -1.50 -18.78 1.02
C ASN A 112 -0.84 -19.10 2.37
N ASN A 113 0.26 -18.43 2.73
CA ASN A 113 1.01 -18.68 3.95
C ASN A 113 1.04 -17.40 4.81
N GLN A 114 0.75 -17.55 6.11
CA GLN A 114 0.59 -16.45 7.05
C GLN A 114 1.85 -15.56 7.16
N ASP A 115 3.06 -16.10 6.98
CA ASP A 115 4.30 -15.30 6.96
C ASP A 115 4.90 -15.14 5.55
N GLY A 116 4.08 -15.34 4.50
CA GLY A 116 4.54 -15.15 3.13
C GLY A 116 4.59 -13.67 2.74
N LEU A 117 3.43 -13.01 2.74
CA LEU A 117 3.31 -11.59 2.45
C LEU A 117 3.70 -10.76 3.69
N GLN A 118 4.49 -9.70 3.51
CA GLN A 118 4.99 -8.89 4.64
C GLN A 118 4.26 -7.54 4.73
N TYR A 119 4.38 -6.72 3.68
CA TYR A 119 3.68 -5.44 3.59
C TYR A 119 3.59 -4.96 2.14
N ALA A 120 2.70 -3.99 1.89
CA ALA A 120 2.65 -3.21 0.67
C ALA A 120 2.99 -1.74 0.93
N ALA A 121 3.85 -1.17 0.08
CA ALA A 121 4.14 0.25 0.05
C ALA A 121 3.46 0.90 -1.16
N ILE A 122 2.85 2.07 -0.94
CA ILE A 122 2.19 2.85 -1.99
C ILE A 122 2.96 4.16 -2.13
N ARG A 123 3.42 4.46 -3.34
CA ARG A 123 4.12 5.70 -3.69
C ARG A 123 3.31 6.46 -4.73
N PHE A 124 3.04 7.72 -4.46
CA PHE A 124 2.39 8.61 -5.44
C PHE A 124 3.41 9.17 -6.43
N LEU A 125 2.96 9.31 -7.67
CA LEU A 125 3.70 9.87 -8.79
C LEU A 125 2.82 10.90 -9.49
N TYR A 126 3.43 11.93 -10.09
CA TYR A 126 2.75 12.96 -10.87
C TYR A 126 1.62 13.70 -10.12
N ASN A 127 1.73 13.84 -8.80
CA ASN A 127 0.75 14.55 -7.98
C ASN A 127 1.18 15.98 -7.60
N GLU A 128 2.32 16.49 -8.10
CA GLU A 128 2.79 17.89 -8.05
C GLU A 128 2.35 18.69 -6.80
N GLY A 129 2.70 18.22 -5.60
CA GLY A 129 2.41 18.92 -4.35
C GLY A 129 0.94 18.85 -3.88
N LEU A 130 0.05 18.22 -4.65
CA LEU A 130 -1.31 17.92 -4.23
C LEU A 130 -1.32 16.65 -3.38
N THR A 131 -1.81 16.79 -2.14
CA THR A 131 -2.13 15.64 -1.30
C THR A 131 -3.26 14.83 -1.92
N GLN A 132 -3.03 13.53 -2.09
CA GLN A 132 -3.99 12.57 -2.63
C GLN A 132 -4.21 11.44 -1.62
N PRO A 133 -5.47 11.05 -1.36
CA PRO A 133 -5.77 9.93 -0.49
C PRO A 133 -5.59 8.60 -1.24
N PHE A 134 -5.33 7.55 -0.49
CA PHE A 134 -5.45 6.18 -0.95
C PHE A 134 -6.24 5.34 0.05
N GLY A 135 -6.79 4.23 -0.42
CA GLY A 135 -7.49 3.23 0.38
C GLY A 135 -7.22 1.85 -0.19
N VAL A 136 -7.41 0.83 0.64
CA VAL A 136 -7.18 -0.56 0.23
C VAL A 136 -8.34 -1.43 0.68
N ASN A 137 -8.67 -2.43 -0.14
CA ASN A 137 -9.67 -3.44 0.17
C ASN A 137 -9.09 -4.81 -0.18
N VAL A 138 -9.23 -5.76 0.74
CA VAL A 138 -8.81 -7.16 0.58
C VAL A 138 -9.96 -8.15 0.81
N ASP A 139 -11.19 -7.68 1.01
CA ASP A 139 -12.38 -8.51 1.21
C ASP A 139 -12.82 -9.15 -0.11
N PHE A 140 -12.14 -10.23 -0.45
CA PHE A 140 -12.36 -11.05 -1.63
C PHE A 140 -12.42 -12.53 -1.23
N ALA A 141 -13.14 -13.33 -2.01
CA ALA A 141 -13.22 -14.77 -1.76
C ALA A 141 -11.82 -15.41 -1.71
N GLY A 142 -11.55 -16.15 -0.63
CA GLY A 142 -10.25 -16.80 -0.39
C GLY A 142 -9.19 -15.92 0.27
N ASN A 143 -9.49 -14.64 0.52
CA ASN A 143 -8.64 -13.79 1.33
C ASN A 143 -9.06 -13.84 2.82
N SER A 144 -8.09 -13.57 3.68
CA SER A 144 -8.31 -13.22 5.09
C SER A 144 -8.33 -11.69 5.27
N LEU A 145 -8.64 -11.24 6.48
CA LEU A 145 -8.62 -9.82 6.81
C LEU A 145 -7.18 -9.34 7.04
N LEU A 146 -6.96 -8.03 6.84
CA LEU A 146 -5.69 -7.42 7.22
C LEU A 146 -5.51 -7.46 8.75
N PRO A 147 -4.28 -7.66 9.25
CA PRO A 147 -3.96 -7.44 10.66
C PRO A 147 -4.22 -5.99 11.07
N SER A 148 -4.13 -5.72 12.37
CA SER A 148 -4.04 -4.33 12.85
C SER A 148 -2.90 -3.60 12.14
N GLN A 149 -3.18 -2.39 11.66
CA GLN A 149 -2.22 -1.58 10.89
C GLN A 149 -1.40 -0.63 11.78
N GLY A 150 -1.64 -0.65 13.09
CA GLY A 150 -0.95 0.17 14.07
C GLY A 150 -1.45 -0.05 15.48
N VAL A 151 -0.90 0.71 16.42
CA VAL A 151 -1.32 0.74 17.81
C VAL A 151 -2.05 2.05 18.08
N LYS A 152 -3.23 1.96 18.69
CA LYS A 152 -3.95 3.11 19.20
C LYS A 152 -3.38 3.46 20.58
N ILE A 153 -2.63 4.56 20.65
CA ILE A 153 -2.12 5.07 21.93
C ILE A 153 -3.16 6.05 22.47
N ASN A 154 -3.84 5.64 23.54
CA ASN A 154 -4.69 6.54 24.32
C ASN A 154 -3.84 7.17 25.43
N SER A 155 -3.54 8.46 25.32
CA SER A 155 -2.97 9.21 26.44
C SER A 155 -4.10 9.98 27.13
N GLN A 156 -4.36 9.63 28.39
CA GLN A 156 -5.24 10.39 29.27
C GLN A 156 -4.37 11.20 30.22
N GLY A 157 -4.33 12.51 30.01
CA GLY A 157 -3.72 13.46 30.94
C GLY A 157 -4.81 14.10 31.79
N THR A 158 -4.73 13.95 33.10
CA THR A 158 -5.63 14.61 34.05
C THR A 158 -4.94 15.87 34.59
N SER A 159 -5.58 17.03 34.42
CA SER A 159 -5.14 18.31 35.02
C SER A 159 -6.36 19.01 35.61
N GLY A 160 -6.54 18.93 36.93
CA GLY A 160 -7.72 19.49 37.60
C GLY A 160 -9.03 18.80 37.17
N GLU A 161 -10.10 19.58 36.92
CA GLU A 161 -11.42 19.08 36.47
C GLU A 161 -11.51 18.82 34.94
N ALA A 162 -10.43 19.01 34.19
CA ALA A 162 -10.42 18.80 32.74
C ALA A 162 -9.79 17.45 32.37
N ASN A 163 -10.61 16.54 31.83
CA ASN A 163 -10.13 15.33 31.16
C ASN A 163 -9.92 15.62 29.67
N ARG A 164 -8.65 15.65 29.22
CA ARG A 164 -8.32 15.78 27.80
C ARG A 164 -7.86 14.42 27.28
N ARG A 165 -8.68 13.80 26.42
CA ARG A 165 -8.33 12.59 25.67
C ARG A 165 -7.73 12.98 24.32
N VAL A 166 -6.52 12.53 24.05
CA VAL A 166 -5.91 12.60 22.72
C VAL A 166 -5.75 11.16 22.23
N GLU A 167 -6.34 10.87 21.08
CA GLU A 167 -6.24 9.58 20.41
C GLU A 167 -5.23 9.70 19.27
N VAL A 168 -4.10 9.00 19.38
CA VAL A 168 -3.09 8.92 18.32
C VAL A 168 -3.01 7.49 17.84
N ILE A 169 -3.29 7.27 16.55
CA ILE A 169 -3.02 5.99 15.89
C ILE A 169 -1.59 6.07 15.36
N GLN A 170 -0.68 5.33 15.97
CA GLN A 170 0.69 5.20 15.48
C GLN A 170 0.78 3.94 14.61
N GLY A 171 1.06 4.11 13.31
CA GLY A 171 1.36 2.98 12.43
C GLY A 171 2.65 2.28 12.83
N TYR A 172 2.77 0.98 12.55
CA TYR A 172 4.00 0.23 12.84
C TYR A 172 5.20 0.73 12.02
N ALA A 173 6.40 0.62 12.62
CA ALA A 173 7.64 1.11 12.05
C ALA A 173 7.96 0.41 10.71
N GLN A 174 8.12 1.21 9.66
CA GLN A 174 8.48 0.73 8.32
C GLN A 174 10.00 0.55 8.21
N LEU A 175 10.44 -0.43 7.41
CA LEU A 175 11.84 -0.46 6.94
C LEU A 175 12.15 0.85 6.20
N PRO A 176 13.25 1.55 6.53
CA PRO A 176 13.66 2.75 5.81
C PRO A 176 13.78 2.50 4.29
N ASP A 177 13.46 3.49 3.46
CA ASP A 177 13.54 3.49 1.97
C ASP A 177 14.99 3.31 1.41
N VAL A 178 15.90 2.68 2.16
CA VAL A 178 17.35 2.55 1.87
C VAL A 178 17.63 1.77 0.58
N PHE A 179 16.65 1.06 0.01
CA PHE A 179 16.82 0.35 -1.26
C PHE A 179 16.29 1.08 -2.51
N ASP A 180 15.84 2.35 -2.40
CA ASP A 180 15.42 3.14 -3.57
C ASP A 180 16.57 3.93 -4.25
N SER A 181 17.76 3.98 -3.64
CA SER A 181 18.89 4.76 -4.16
C SER A 181 20.13 3.88 -4.42
N VAL A 182 20.09 3.00 -5.42
CA VAL A 182 21.30 2.38 -5.97
C VAL A 182 21.31 2.39 -7.50
N ILE A 183 20.92 3.51 -8.11
CA ILE A 183 21.42 3.92 -9.43
C ILE A 183 21.59 5.45 -9.37
N PHE A 184 22.63 5.89 -8.68
CA PHE A 184 23.26 7.18 -8.95
C PHE A 184 24.61 6.84 -9.57
N SER A 185 24.72 6.93 -10.89
CA SER A 185 26.01 7.11 -11.55
C SER A 185 26.23 8.62 -11.64
N PRO A 186 27.11 9.21 -10.81
CA PRO A 186 27.61 10.54 -11.12
C PRO A 186 28.35 10.43 -12.46
N GLU A 187 28.04 11.36 -13.35
CA GLU A 187 28.57 11.48 -14.69
C GLU A 187 30.10 11.36 -14.76
N GLY A 188 30.57 10.81 -15.89
CA GLY A 188 31.78 11.28 -16.56
C GLY A 188 33.13 10.88 -15.97
N VAL A 189 33.72 9.82 -16.51
CA VAL A 189 35.18 9.81 -16.72
C VAL A 189 35.43 10.11 -18.18
N SER A 190 35.71 11.37 -18.46
CA SER A 190 36.51 11.79 -19.60
C SER A 190 37.86 12.28 -19.07
N GLN A 191 38.82 11.38 -18.97
CA GLN A 191 40.20 11.51 -19.45
C GLN A 191 40.90 10.15 -19.32
#